data_AF-A0A0C2MHE1-F1
#
_entry.id   AF-A0A0C2MHE1-F1
#
_cell.length_a   1.000
_cell.length_b   1.000
_cell.length_c   1.000
_cell.angle_alpha   90.00
_cell.angle_beta   90.00
_cell.angle_gamma   90.00
#
_symmetry.space_group_name_H-M   'P 1'
#
loop_
_entity.id
_entity.type
_entity.pdbx_description
1 polymer ?
#
loop_
_entity_poly.entity_id
_entity_poly.type
_entity_poly.pdbx_seq_one_letter_code
_entity_poly.pdbx_strand_id
1 'polypeptide(L)'
;MFESLLPKSSVFIFWSLVSSCIAYNYTQYHPIPDGNVGSFPKDKYVTQPLNISRFLKKWTNGYYSHKEMFLYIFKYAKPGMLIDKDLEKEIDFYNYLIDSSLYQMKIFEDLRLMGQNEVARESLTNNVQEAIHRNQNPKNCTDNEVLGYEPKESCGIGCQVNQLAYGLAIALMEGKPLVVTGSQWHNFNTIFDIIMPLSQTCHYHKKKYNKLKMKLIEFADDYKVKEFLTPAFPANIKEKIEEFHTDPYLWWMGQLIKYILRLKPIIWNKLKPIHFASPIVGIHVRRTEEIMDGAKSYPVGEYMKYVELYFRKIELTQRISQKTVYLASNDWKVIEKFRSR
;
A
#
# COMPACT_ATOMS: atom_id res chain seq x y z
N MET A 1 -37.83 18.39 32.07
CA MET A 1 -38.28 19.18 30.91
C MET A 1 -37.05 19.38 30.03
N PHE A 2 -37.04 18.76 28.84
CA PHE A 2 -35.91 18.60 27.89
C PHE A 2 -34.87 17.49 28.16
N GLU A 3 -35.33 16.24 28.26
CA GLU A 3 -34.52 15.03 27.99
C GLU A 3 -35.46 13.94 27.44
N SER A 4 -35.77 13.93 26.13
CA SER A 4 -36.44 12.76 25.48
C SER A 4 -36.68 12.87 23.97
N LEU A 5 -35.91 13.64 23.18
CA LEU A 5 -36.16 13.76 21.73
C LEU A 5 -34.90 13.63 20.88
N LEU A 6 -34.25 12.45 20.91
CA LEU A 6 -33.40 11.98 19.80
C LEU A 6 -33.46 10.44 19.75
N PRO A 7 -33.88 9.83 18.64
CA PRO A 7 -33.90 8.37 18.51
C PRO A 7 -32.46 7.83 18.41
N LYS A 8 -32.18 6.71 19.09
CA LYS A 8 -30.85 6.04 19.14
C LYS A 8 -30.26 5.66 17.76
N SER A 9 -30.98 5.86 16.66
CA SER A 9 -30.51 5.64 15.28
C SER A 9 -29.75 6.82 14.66
N SER A 10 -29.81 8.04 15.24
CA SER A 10 -29.04 9.19 14.75
C SER A 10 -27.57 9.20 15.21
N VAL A 11 -27.21 8.30 16.13
CA VAL A 11 -25.83 8.14 16.61
C VAL A 11 -24.93 7.53 15.51
N PHE A 12 -25.44 6.63 14.66
CA PHE A 12 -24.62 6.00 13.61
C PHE A 12 -24.26 6.93 12.44
N ILE A 13 -25.10 7.93 12.15
CA ILE A 13 -24.84 8.91 11.06
C ILE A 13 -23.85 9.99 11.52
N PHE A 14 -23.87 10.34 12.81
CA PHE A 14 -22.88 11.25 13.38
C PHE A 14 -21.50 10.60 13.47
N TRP A 15 -21.44 9.28 13.72
CA TRP A 15 -20.17 8.53 13.75
C TRP A 15 -19.55 8.32 12.37
N SER A 16 -20.28 8.33 11.25
CA SER A 16 -19.66 8.25 9.91
C SER A 16 -18.97 9.57 9.50
N LEU A 17 -19.56 10.72 9.86
CA LEU A 17 -18.96 12.04 9.69
C LEU A 17 -17.80 12.28 10.67
N VAL A 18 -17.94 11.81 11.91
CA VAL A 18 -16.86 11.89 12.92
C VAL A 18 -15.72 10.90 12.60
N SER A 19 -15.98 9.75 11.96
CA SER A 19 -14.91 8.84 11.52
C SER A 19 -14.06 9.42 10.40
N SER A 20 -14.63 10.29 9.54
CA SER A 20 -13.86 11.08 8.57
C SER A 20 -12.99 12.16 9.23
N CYS A 21 -13.41 12.70 10.38
CA CYS A 21 -12.60 13.66 11.16
C CYS A 21 -11.61 12.98 12.14
N ILE A 22 -11.91 11.78 12.64
CA ILE A 22 -11.02 11.02 13.55
C ILE A 22 -9.91 10.32 12.75
N ALA A 23 -10.16 9.92 11.49
CA ALA A 23 -9.10 9.47 10.58
C ALA A 23 -8.12 10.60 10.20
N TYR A 24 -8.52 11.87 10.36
CA TYR A 24 -7.65 13.05 10.18
C TYR A 24 -6.87 13.43 11.44
N ASN A 25 -7.38 13.11 12.64
CA ASN A 25 -6.77 13.53 13.92
C ASN A 25 -5.93 12.48 14.63
N TYR A 26 -5.80 11.24 14.11
CA TYR A 26 -4.92 10.20 14.69
C TYR A 26 -3.56 10.03 13.99
N THR A 27 -3.22 10.94 13.08
CA THR A 27 -1.87 11.05 12.49
C THR A 27 -1.17 12.30 13.01
N GLN A 28 -1.08 12.45 14.33
CA GLN A 28 -0.03 13.30 14.90
C GLN A 28 1.32 12.60 14.69
N TYR A 29 1.82 12.69 13.47
CA TYR A 29 3.21 12.41 13.16
C TYR A 29 4.02 13.58 13.71
N HIS A 30 4.79 13.33 14.77
CA HIS A 30 5.76 14.30 15.27
C HIS A 30 6.83 14.54 14.19
N PRO A 31 6.93 15.74 13.59
CA PRO A 31 8.04 16.07 12.72
C PRO A 31 9.29 16.28 13.60
N ILE A 32 10.40 15.63 13.24
CA ILE A 32 11.71 15.86 13.86
C ILE A 32 12.41 17.02 13.14
N PRO A 33 13.10 17.94 13.84
CA PRO A 33 13.75 19.08 13.22
C PRO A 33 14.92 18.68 12.31
N ASP A 34 15.14 19.50 11.30
CA ASP A 34 16.09 19.32 10.20
C ASP A 34 17.51 18.94 10.65
N GLY A 35 17.87 17.67 10.45
CA GLY A 35 19.26 17.22 10.42
C GLY A 35 19.66 16.92 8.98
N ASN A 36 20.37 17.85 8.33
CA ASN A 36 21.18 17.68 7.10
C ASN A 36 20.68 16.66 6.05
N VAL A 37 19.38 16.64 5.75
CA VAL A 37 18.91 15.97 4.52
C VAL A 37 19.23 16.91 3.37
N GLY A 38 20.17 16.49 2.50
CA GLY A 38 20.64 17.27 1.37
C GLY A 38 19.49 17.93 0.61
N SER A 39 19.61 19.24 0.39
CA SER A 39 18.59 20.07 -0.26
C SER A 39 18.17 19.47 -1.60
N PHE A 40 16.91 19.06 -1.72
CA PHE A 40 16.33 18.61 -2.98
C PHE A 40 16.19 19.82 -3.93
N PRO A 41 16.56 19.69 -5.22
CA PRO A 41 16.38 20.75 -6.20
C PRO A 41 14.92 21.21 -6.30
N LYS A 42 14.71 22.52 -6.39
CA LYS A 42 13.41 23.11 -6.75
C LYS A 42 13.18 22.90 -8.25
N ASP A 43 12.63 21.76 -8.63
CA ASP A 43 12.21 21.53 -10.02
C ASP A 43 11.00 22.42 -10.35
N LYS A 44 11.04 23.06 -11.53
CA LYS A 44 9.91 23.81 -12.11
C LYS A 44 8.85 22.82 -12.57
N TYR A 45 7.84 22.57 -11.75
CA TYR A 45 6.72 21.71 -12.11
C TYR A 45 5.87 22.37 -13.19
N VAL A 46 5.74 21.71 -14.34
CA VAL A 46 4.69 21.98 -15.31
C VAL A 46 3.50 21.10 -14.91
N THR A 47 2.56 21.66 -14.16
CA THR A 47 1.29 21.01 -13.89
C THR A 47 0.51 20.89 -15.19
N GLN A 48 0.15 19.67 -15.59
CA GLN A 48 -0.84 19.52 -16.65
C GLN A 48 -2.15 20.14 -16.15
N PRO A 49 -2.77 21.08 -16.90
CA PRO A 49 -3.99 21.72 -16.44
C PRO A 49 -5.11 20.69 -16.39
N LEU A 50 -5.69 20.52 -15.19
CA LEU A 50 -6.88 19.70 -14.99
C LEU A 50 -7.97 20.18 -15.97
N ASN A 51 -8.56 19.27 -16.73
CA ASN A 51 -9.72 19.61 -17.55
C ASN A 51 -10.94 19.85 -16.63
N ILE A 52 -11.11 21.10 -16.20
CA ILE A 52 -12.14 21.52 -15.24
C ILE A 52 -13.54 21.13 -15.73
N SER A 53 -13.82 21.27 -17.03
CA SER A 53 -15.13 20.88 -17.61
C SER A 53 -15.40 19.38 -17.45
N ARG A 54 -14.42 18.54 -17.78
CA ARG A 54 -14.52 17.09 -17.61
C ARG A 54 -14.64 16.69 -16.13
N PHE A 55 -13.86 17.34 -15.27
CA PHE A 55 -13.93 17.14 -13.81
C PHE A 55 -15.32 17.47 -13.28
N LEU A 56 -15.84 18.67 -13.55
CA LEU A 56 -17.15 19.11 -13.10
C LEU A 56 -18.26 18.18 -13.59
N LYS A 57 -18.22 17.75 -14.86
CA LYS A 57 -19.18 16.78 -15.40
C LYS A 57 -19.18 15.47 -14.59
N LYS A 58 -18.01 14.91 -14.29
CA LYS A 58 -17.88 13.68 -13.51
C LYS A 58 -18.30 13.87 -12.05
N TRP A 59 -17.91 14.99 -11.45
CA TRP A 59 -18.29 15.37 -10.10
C TRP A 59 -19.81 15.49 -9.94
N THR A 60 -20.46 16.21 -10.86
CA THR A 60 -21.92 16.35 -10.90
C THR A 60 -22.62 15.00 -11.00
N ASN A 61 -22.10 14.06 -11.81
CA ASN A 61 -22.64 12.70 -11.86
C ASN A 61 -22.52 11.97 -10.52
N GLY A 62 -21.38 12.12 -9.82
CA GLY A 62 -21.17 11.54 -8.49
C GLY A 62 -22.12 12.13 -7.45
N TYR A 63 -22.33 13.45 -7.49
CA TYR A 63 -23.28 14.15 -6.63
C TYR A 63 -24.72 13.65 -6.86
N TYR A 64 -25.17 13.57 -8.12
CA TYR A 64 -26.51 13.04 -8.41
C TYR A 64 -26.66 11.58 -8.00
N SER A 65 -25.67 10.73 -8.27
CA SER A 65 -25.67 9.33 -7.81
C SER A 65 -25.85 9.23 -6.30
N HIS A 66 -25.17 10.09 -5.53
CA HIS A 66 -25.30 10.13 -4.07
C HIS A 66 -26.69 10.57 -3.62
N LYS A 67 -27.23 11.61 -4.25
CA LYS A 67 -28.57 12.13 -3.98
C LYS A 67 -29.64 11.07 -4.24
N GLU A 68 -29.55 10.35 -5.36
CA GLU A 68 -30.48 9.26 -5.70
C GLU A 68 -30.42 8.13 -4.67
N MET A 69 -29.20 7.72 -4.24
CA MET A 69 -29.06 6.73 -3.18
C MET A 69 -29.74 7.16 -1.88
N PHE A 70 -29.58 8.42 -1.45
CA PHE A 70 -30.24 8.92 -0.26
C PHE A 70 -31.76 8.97 -0.38
N LEU A 71 -32.29 9.44 -1.50
CA LEU A 71 -33.73 9.46 -1.75
C LEU A 71 -34.32 8.05 -1.77
N TYR A 72 -33.59 7.10 -2.37
CA TYR A 72 -33.96 5.69 -2.40
C TYR A 72 -33.98 5.07 -0.99
N ILE A 73 -32.90 5.27 -0.21
CA ILE A 73 -32.85 4.83 1.19
C ILE A 73 -34.00 5.46 1.98
N PHE A 74 -34.23 6.77 1.86
CA PHE A 74 -35.29 7.45 2.59
C PHE A 74 -36.68 6.90 2.26
N LYS A 75 -36.94 6.60 0.98
CA LYS A 75 -38.23 6.07 0.52
C LYS A 75 -38.49 4.64 1.00
N TYR A 76 -37.46 3.81 1.06
CA TYR A 76 -37.62 2.35 1.23
C TYR A 76 -37.06 1.78 2.55
N ALA A 77 -36.20 2.50 3.30
CA ALA A 77 -35.54 2.00 4.52
C ALA A 77 -36.25 2.36 5.83
N LYS A 78 -37.60 2.28 5.89
CA LYS A 78 -38.34 2.51 7.15
C LYS A 78 -37.94 1.48 8.23
N PRO A 79 -37.82 1.87 9.52
CA PRO A 79 -37.50 0.94 10.61
C PRO A 79 -38.54 -0.18 10.71
N GLY A 80 -38.12 -1.44 10.62
CA GLY A 80 -38.99 -2.62 10.83
C GLY A 80 -39.43 -3.38 9.58
N MET A 81 -38.97 -3.03 8.37
CA MET A 81 -39.28 -3.81 7.16
C MET A 81 -38.47 -5.11 7.10
N LEU A 82 -39.00 -6.17 7.71
CA LEU A 82 -39.08 -7.46 7.02
C LEU A 82 -40.04 -7.25 5.84
N ILE A 83 -39.57 -7.59 4.63
CA ILE A 83 -40.24 -7.51 3.32
C ILE A 83 -41.77 -7.40 3.42
N ASP A 84 -42.31 -6.29 2.93
CA ASP A 84 -43.75 -6.19 2.67
C ASP A 84 -44.08 -7.15 1.51
N LYS A 85 -44.92 -8.15 1.78
CA LYS A 85 -45.27 -9.22 0.83
C LYS A 85 -46.08 -8.71 -0.37
N ASP A 86 -46.60 -7.48 -0.29
CA ASP A 86 -47.50 -6.91 -1.30
C ASP A 86 -46.78 -5.97 -2.30
N LEU A 87 -45.43 -5.95 -2.33
CA LEU A 87 -44.70 -5.25 -3.40
C LEU A 87 -44.83 -6.02 -4.73
N GLU A 88 -45.73 -5.55 -5.60
CA GLU A 88 -46.07 -6.11 -6.93
C GLU A 88 -44.88 -6.32 -7.90
N LYS A 89 -43.69 -5.81 -7.57
CA LYS A 89 -42.42 -6.25 -8.14
C LYS A 89 -41.41 -6.35 -7.01
N GLU A 90 -40.77 -7.51 -6.89
CA GLU A 90 -39.61 -7.74 -6.04
C GLU A 90 -38.46 -6.84 -6.52
N ILE A 91 -38.50 -5.55 -6.18
CA ILE A 91 -37.37 -4.65 -6.39
C ILE A 91 -36.31 -5.13 -5.42
N ASP A 92 -35.25 -5.72 -5.96
CA ASP A 92 -34.09 -6.11 -5.18
C ASP A 92 -33.36 -4.85 -4.68
N PHE A 93 -33.87 -4.34 -3.56
CA PHE A 93 -33.42 -3.13 -2.90
C PHE A 93 -31.92 -3.13 -2.63
N TYR A 94 -31.41 -4.29 -2.20
CA TYR A 94 -30.00 -4.44 -1.85
C TYR A 94 -29.12 -4.43 -3.10
N ASN A 95 -29.49 -5.16 -4.16
CA ASN A 95 -28.71 -5.16 -5.39
C ASN A 95 -28.69 -3.78 -6.05
N TYR A 96 -29.81 -3.05 -6.05
CA TYR A 96 -29.83 -1.66 -6.54
C TYR A 96 -28.88 -0.75 -5.76
N LEU A 97 -28.88 -0.85 -4.42
CA LEU A 97 -27.97 -0.06 -3.59
C LEU A 97 -26.50 -0.44 -3.79
N ILE A 98 -26.21 -1.73 -3.95
CA ILE A 98 -24.86 -2.20 -4.26
C ILE A 98 -24.40 -1.61 -5.59
N ASP A 99 -25.19 -1.75 -6.66
CA ASP A 99 -24.83 -1.22 -7.99
C ASP A 99 -24.65 0.30 -7.98
N SER A 100 -25.54 1.01 -7.31
CA SER A 100 -25.45 2.47 -7.15
C SER A 100 -24.18 2.87 -6.39
N SER A 101 -23.86 2.15 -5.32
CA SER A 101 -22.64 2.39 -4.52
C SER A 101 -21.37 2.11 -5.34
N LEU A 102 -21.34 0.99 -6.07
CA LEU A 102 -20.22 0.62 -6.93
C LEU A 102 -20.05 1.63 -8.07
N TYR A 103 -21.15 2.11 -8.67
CA TYR A 103 -21.12 3.16 -9.68
C TYR A 103 -20.52 4.46 -9.12
N GLN A 104 -20.94 4.87 -7.91
CA GLN A 104 -20.38 6.03 -7.24
C GLN A 104 -18.88 5.86 -6.96
N MET A 105 -18.47 4.71 -6.44
CA MET A 105 -17.04 4.40 -6.21
C MET A 105 -16.23 4.51 -7.50
N LYS A 106 -16.77 4.01 -8.62
CA LYS A 106 -16.12 4.13 -9.93
C LYS A 106 -15.96 5.59 -10.37
N ILE A 107 -16.97 6.43 -10.14
CA ILE A 107 -16.86 7.88 -10.43
C ILE A 107 -15.73 8.52 -9.62
N PHE A 108 -15.60 8.18 -8.33
CA PHE A 108 -14.52 8.69 -7.50
C PHE A 108 -13.14 8.17 -7.92
N GLU A 109 -13.05 6.93 -8.38
CA GLU A 109 -11.82 6.40 -8.98
C GLU A 109 -11.43 7.15 -10.25
N ASP A 110 -12.38 7.40 -11.16
CA ASP A 110 -12.17 8.19 -12.37
C ASP A 110 -11.70 9.62 -12.04
N LEU A 111 -12.34 10.26 -11.05
CA LEU A 111 -11.96 11.60 -10.60
C LEU A 111 -10.55 11.62 -10.00
N ARG A 112 -10.22 10.60 -9.19
CA ARG A 112 -8.87 10.44 -8.64
C ARG A 112 -7.83 10.30 -9.74
N LEU A 113 -8.08 9.48 -10.77
CA LEU A 113 -7.19 9.32 -11.91
C LEU A 113 -6.98 10.65 -12.67
N MET A 114 -8.00 11.50 -12.77
CA MET A 114 -7.85 12.82 -13.41
C MET A 114 -6.98 13.78 -12.60
N GLY A 115 -6.94 13.64 -11.28
CA GLY A 115 -6.12 14.47 -10.39
C GLY A 115 -4.69 13.96 -10.19
N GLN A 116 -4.34 12.78 -10.71
CA GLN A 116 -3.01 12.22 -10.52
C GLN A 116 -1.94 12.98 -11.32
N ASN A 117 -0.98 13.54 -10.60
CA ASN A 117 0.19 14.17 -11.20
C ASN A 117 1.28 13.12 -11.53
N GLU A 118 1.11 12.40 -12.64
CA GLU A 118 2.04 11.33 -13.05
C GLU A 118 3.48 11.83 -13.24
N VAL A 119 3.64 13.03 -13.80
CA VAL A 119 4.95 13.66 -14.02
C VAL A 119 5.64 13.95 -12.69
N ALA A 120 4.93 14.52 -11.72
CA ALA A 120 5.51 14.73 -10.38
C ALA A 120 5.83 13.42 -9.67
N ARG A 121 4.96 12.40 -9.81
CA ARG A 121 5.20 11.06 -9.26
C ARG A 121 6.47 10.44 -9.83
N GLU A 122 6.68 10.50 -11.14
CA GLU A 122 7.86 9.95 -11.81
C GLU A 122 9.13 10.73 -11.46
N SER A 123 9.07 12.06 -11.49
CA SER A 123 10.18 12.93 -11.07
C SER A 123 10.60 12.64 -9.63
N LEU A 124 9.65 12.62 -8.68
CA LEU A 124 9.96 12.35 -7.27
C LEU A 124 10.48 10.93 -7.07
N THR A 125 9.92 9.95 -7.79
CA THR A 125 10.42 8.57 -7.80
C THR A 125 11.89 8.53 -8.23
N ASN A 126 12.25 9.17 -9.34
CA ASN A 126 13.63 9.19 -9.84
C ASN A 126 14.56 9.88 -8.84
N ASN A 127 14.17 11.04 -8.33
CA ASN A 127 14.96 11.79 -7.34
C ASN A 127 15.22 10.97 -6.07
N VAL A 128 14.21 10.26 -5.55
CA VAL A 128 14.36 9.38 -4.39
C VAL A 128 15.25 8.19 -4.70
N GLN A 129 15.06 7.51 -5.84
CA GLN A 129 15.89 6.37 -6.23
C GLN A 129 17.37 6.78 -6.42
N GLU A 130 17.63 7.96 -6.98
CA GLU A 130 18.98 8.52 -7.08
C GLU A 130 19.57 8.86 -5.71
N ALA A 131 18.78 9.46 -4.81
CA ALA A 131 19.23 9.77 -3.45
C ALA A 131 19.62 8.49 -2.69
N ILE A 132 18.81 7.44 -2.78
CA ILE A 132 19.12 6.12 -2.22
C ILE A 132 20.41 5.58 -2.83
N HIS A 133 20.51 5.61 -4.16
CA HIS A 133 21.69 5.10 -4.85
C HIS A 133 22.98 5.83 -4.42
N ARG A 134 22.96 7.17 -4.37
CA ARG A 134 24.11 7.99 -3.95
C ARG A 134 24.51 7.70 -2.50
N ASN A 135 23.54 7.64 -1.58
CA ASN A 135 23.79 7.35 -0.17
C ASN A 135 24.43 5.96 0.01
N GLN A 136 23.95 4.95 -0.72
CA GLN A 136 24.46 3.59 -0.62
C GLN A 136 25.79 3.39 -1.35
N ASN A 137 26.19 4.27 -2.27
CA ASN A 137 27.40 4.11 -3.11
C ASN A 137 28.39 5.27 -2.93
N PRO A 138 28.96 5.46 -1.72
CA PRO A 138 29.99 6.48 -1.52
C PRO A 138 31.24 6.17 -2.36
N LYS A 139 31.97 7.23 -2.74
CA LYS A 139 33.27 7.10 -3.43
C LYS A 139 34.27 6.31 -2.57
N ASN A 140 34.37 6.67 -1.29
CA ASN A 140 35.22 6.01 -0.30
C ASN A 140 34.36 5.46 0.85
N CYS A 141 34.20 4.14 0.89
CA CYS A 141 33.42 3.45 1.92
C CYS A 141 34.11 3.45 3.29
N THR A 142 35.44 3.60 3.34
CA THR A 142 36.26 3.52 4.57
C THR A 142 36.31 4.82 5.37
N ASP A 143 36.08 5.93 4.71
CA ASP A 143 36.30 7.26 5.29
C ASP A 143 35.14 7.68 6.20
N ASN A 144 33.96 7.09 5.96
CA ASN A 144 32.72 7.39 6.66
C ASN A 144 32.34 6.26 7.62
N GLU A 145 31.67 6.61 8.71
CA GLU A 145 30.97 5.62 9.51
C GLU A 145 29.82 5.03 8.68
N VAL A 146 29.69 3.70 8.70
CA VAL A 146 28.65 2.96 8.00
C VAL A 146 27.68 2.35 9.02
N LEU A 147 26.43 2.14 8.61
CA LEU A 147 25.48 1.37 9.41
C LEU A 147 25.58 -0.10 9.04
N GLY A 148 25.80 -0.95 10.03
CA GLY A 148 25.85 -2.40 9.87
C GLY A 148 24.55 -3.04 10.31
N TYR A 149 24.05 -4.01 9.54
CA TYR A 149 22.99 -4.90 10.01
C TYR A 149 23.39 -6.36 9.87
N GLU A 150 23.22 -7.10 10.97
CA GLU A 150 23.47 -8.54 11.05
C GLU A 150 22.16 -9.22 11.48
N PRO A 151 21.46 -9.96 10.59
CA PRO A 151 20.24 -10.65 10.97
C PRO A 151 20.51 -11.73 12.03
N LYS A 152 19.77 -11.69 13.14
CA LYS A 152 19.90 -12.65 14.24
C LYS A 152 19.17 -13.97 13.97
N GLU A 153 18.01 -13.91 13.31
CA GLU A 153 17.16 -15.07 13.03
C GLU A 153 16.83 -15.16 11.53
N SER A 154 16.70 -16.39 11.03
CA SER A 154 16.22 -16.62 9.66
C SER A 154 14.69 -16.50 9.61
N CYS A 155 14.19 -15.55 8.82
CA CYS A 155 12.76 -15.41 8.54
C CYS A 155 12.47 -15.47 7.03
N GLY A 156 11.20 -15.53 6.64
CA GLY A 156 10.79 -15.55 5.23
C GLY A 156 11.12 -14.26 4.47
N ILE A 157 11.11 -14.32 3.13
CA ILE A 157 11.51 -13.20 2.25
C ILE A 157 10.82 -11.87 2.57
N GLY A 158 9.53 -11.89 2.90
CA GLY A 158 8.79 -10.67 3.27
C GLY A 158 9.32 -10.00 4.54
N CYS A 159 9.68 -10.80 5.55
CA CYS A 159 10.28 -10.29 6.78
C CYS A 159 11.69 -9.73 6.52
N GLN A 160 12.52 -10.44 5.76
CA GLN A 160 13.86 -9.96 5.40
C GLN A 160 13.81 -8.66 4.61
N VAL A 161 12.92 -8.54 3.62
CA VAL A 161 12.74 -7.31 2.82
C VAL A 161 12.29 -6.15 3.71
N ASN A 162 11.39 -6.38 4.67
CA ASN A 162 10.97 -5.34 5.61
C ASN A 162 12.10 -4.89 6.54
N GLN A 163 12.92 -5.82 7.05
CA GLN A 163 14.11 -5.48 7.85
C GLN A 163 15.12 -4.67 7.04
N LEU A 164 15.39 -5.05 5.79
CA LEU A 164 16.24 -4.29 4.88
C LEU A 164 15.67 -2.89 4.60
N ALA A 165 14.36 -2.76 4.39
CA ALA A 165 13.72 -1.47 4.15
C ALA A 165 13.83 -0.56 5.37
N TYR A 166 13.64 -1.09 6.57
CA TYR A 166 13.83 -0.33 7.81
C TYR A 166 15.29 0.11 8.02
N GLY A 167 16.25 -0.80 7.87
CA GLY A 167 17.67 -0.46 7.95
C GLY A 167 18.06 0.61 6.91
N LEU A 168 17.49 0.53 5.70
CA LEU A 168 17.72 1.50 4.64
C LEU A 168 17.11 2.87 4.97
N ALA A 169 15.92 2.90 5.60
CA ALA A 169 15.32 4.15 6.08
C ALA A 169 16.22 4.85 7.10
N ILE A 170 16.73 4.14 8.11
CA ILE A 170 17.67 4.70 9.10
C ILE A 170 18.95 5.18 8.44
N ALA A 171 19.50 4.39 7.51
CA ALA A 171 20.71 4.75 6.77
C ALA A 171 20.56 6.07 5.99
N LEU A 172 19.41 6.28 5.36
CA LEU A 172 19.09 7.54 4.68
C LEU A 172 18.96 8.70 5.67
N MET A 173 18.31 8.48 6.82
CA MET A 173 18.17 9.49 7.87
C MET A 173 19.52 9.92 8.46
N GLU A 174 20.42 8.97 8.71
CA GLU A 174 21.77 9.26 9.22
C GLU A 174 22.75 9.73 8.13
N GLY A 175 22.34 9.69 6.85
CA GLY A 175 23.23 10.01 5.73
C GLY A 175 24.39 9.02 5.55
N LYS A 176 24.26 7.79 6.05
CA LYS A 176 25.30 6.75 6.03
C LYS A 176 24.90 5.58 5.12
N PRO A 177 25.85 4.89 4.46
CA PRO A 177 25.52 3.68 3.70
C PRO A 177 25.14 2.54 4.65
N LEU A 178 24.26 1.65 4.20
CA LEU A 178 23.89 0.44 4.92
C LEU A 178 24.70 -0.75 4.37
N VAL A 179 25.41 -1.43 5.24
CA VAL A 179 26.09 -2.70 4.94
C VAL A 179 25.42 -3.82 5.71
N VAL A 180 25.07 -4.90 5.01
CA VAL A 180 24.25 -5.98 5.58
C VAL A 180 24.92 -7.33 5.35
N THR A 181 24.89 -8.21 6.36
CA THR A 181 25.11 -9.64 6.13
C THR A 181 23.81 -10.29 5.69
N GLY A 182 23.87 -11.09 4.62
CA GLY A 182 22.69 -11.84 4.21
C GLY A 182 22.33 -12.93 5.22
N SER A 183 21.04 -13.20 5.37
CA SER A 183 20.54 -14.37 6.10
C SER A 183 19.98 -15.41 5.14
N GLN A 184 20.07 -16.67 5.55
CA GLN A 184 19.57 -17.79 4.76
C GLN A 184 18.07 -17.65 4.51
N TRP A 185 17.65 -17.99 3.30
CA TRP A 185 16.24 -18.08 2.94
C TRP A 185 15.98 -19.36 2.13
N HIS A 186 15.32 -20.34 2.74
CA HIS A 186 15.15 -21.69 2.18
C HIS A 186 16.48 -22.27 1.67
N ASN A 187 16.56 -22.55 0.37
CA ASN A 187 17.71 -23.13 -0.32
C ASN A 187 18.72 -22.07 -0.80
N PHE A 188 18.47 -20.78 -0.54
CA PHE A 188 19.39 -19.70 -0.85
C PHE A 188 20.24 -19.36 0.37
N ASN A 189 21.54 -19.20 0.16
CA ASN A 189 22.47 -18.81 1.21
C ASN A 189 22.12 -17.42 1.73
N THR A 190 21.69 -16.53 0.83
CA THR A 190 21.21 -15.19 1.19
C THR A 190 20.13 -14.69 0.23
N ILE A 191 19.29 -13.73 0.65
CA ILE A 191 18.40 -13.01 -0.27
C ILE A 191 19.18 -12.33 -1.42
N PHE A 192 20.44 -11.94 -1.18
CA PHE A 192 21.35 -11.37 -2.18
C PHE A 192 21.81 -12.38 -3.23
N ASP A 193 21.44 -13.66 -3.15
CA ASP A 193 21.57 -14.59 -4.26
C ASP A 193 20.59 -14.24 -5.39
N ILE A 194 19.47 -13.60 -5.04
CA ILE A 194 18.34 -13.28 -5.92
C ILE A 194 18.32 -11.81 -6.32
N ILE A 195 18.50 -10.91 -5.34
CA ILE A 195 18.51 -9.46 -5.56
C ILE A 195 19.94 -8.94 -5.77
N MET A 196 20.05 -7.79 -6.42
CA MET A 196 21.29 -7.03 -6.52
C MET A 196 21.72 -6.56 -5.12
N PRO A 197 23.03 -6.42 -4.85
CA PRO A 197 23.48 -5.88 -3.57
C PRO A 197 22.96 -4.44 -3.39
N LEU A 198 22.75 -4.03 -2.13
CA LEU A 198 22.27 -2.67 -1.82
C LEU A 198 23.26 -1.60 -2.31
N SER A 199 24.55 -1.91 -2.24
CA SER A 199 25.65 -1.08 -2.71
C SER A 199 26.54 -1.87 -3.67
N GLN A 200 27.13 -1.18 -4.64
CA GLN A 200 28.18 -1.69 -5.51
C GLN A 200 29.58 -1.35 -4.96
N THR A 201 29.71 -0.27 -4.19
CA THR A 201 31.01 0.25 -3.73
C THR A 201 31.30 -0.04 -2.25
N CYS A 202 30.30 -0.33 -1.44
CA CYS A 202 30.40 -0.46 0.01
C CYS A 202 29.76 -1.75 0.52
N HIS A 203 30.58 -2.72 0.92
CA HIS A 203 30.14 -4.08 1.23
C HIS A 203 30.56 -4.49 2.64
N TYR A 204 29.72 -5.28 3.31
CA TYR A 204 29.98 -5.77 4.66
C TYR A 204 31.32 -6.52 4.78
N HIS A 205 31.68 -7.34 3.79
CA HIS A 205 32.95 -8.12 3.81
C HIS A 205 34.22 -7.27 3.88
N LYS A 206 34.16 -5.96 3.57
CA LYS A 206 35.28 -5.03 3.78
C LYS A 206 35.60 -4.81 5.26
N LYS A 207 34.76 -5.29 6.20
CA LYS A 207 35.01 -5.28 7.66
C LYS A 207 36.35 -5.93 8.03
N LYS A 208 36.71 -7.04 7.36
CA LYS A 208 37.92 -7.82 7.66
C LYS A 208 39.21 -7.18 7.14
N TYR A 209 39.14 -6.38 6.07
CA TYR A 209 40.32 -5.91 5.34
C TYR A 209 40.58 -4.40 5.49
N ASN A 210 39.54 -3.57 5.72
CA ASN A 210 39.64 -2.11 5.57
C ASN A 210 39.26 -1.29 6.82
N LYS A 211 39.18 -1.90 8.01
CA LYS A 211 38.82 -1.22 9.28
C LYS A 211 37.61 -0.29 9.15
N LEU A 212 36.51 -0.77 8.55
CA LEU A 212 35.26 -0.01 8.47
C LEU A 212 34.80 0.42 9.87
N LYS A 213 34.58 1.73 10.05
CA LYS A 213 33.90 2.26 11.23
C LYS A 213 32.42 1.93 11.09
N MET A 214 31.91 1.02 11.91
CA MET A 214 30.56 0.47 11.74
C MET A 214 29.76 0.61 13.03
N LYS A 215 28.58 1.23 12.92
CA LYS A 215 27.56 1.26 13.97
C LYS A 215 26.52 0.20 13.66
N LEU A 216 26.38 -0.80 14.52
CA LEU A 216 25.40 -1.88 14.33
C LEU A 216 23.99 -1.38 14.66
N ILE A 217 23.04 -1.68 13.77
CA ILE A 217 21.61 -1.50 14.01
C ILE A 217 21.10 -2.77 14.67
N GLU A 218 20.56 -2.64 15.87
CA GLU A 218 19.79 -3.69 16.51
C GLU A 218 18.31 -3.43 16.29
N PHE A 219 17.62 -4.44 15.74
CA PHE A 219 16.18 -4.48 15.78
C PHE A 219 15.81 -4.94 17.19
N ALA A 220 15.05 -4.14 17.93
CA ALA A 220 14.53 -4.58 19.21
C ALA A 220 13.66 -5.82 18.96
N ASP A 221 14.01 -6.94 19.61
CA ASP A 221 13.27 -8.21 19.51
C ASP A 221 11.85 -8.10 20.12
N ASP A 222 11.60 -7.03 20.86
CA ASP A 222 10.31 -6.74 21.48
C ASP A 222 9.36 -6.06 20.46
N TYR A 223 8.44 -6.86 19.91
CA TYR A 223 7.19 -6.40 19.30
C TYR A 223 6.37 -5.43 20.19
N LYS A 224 6.78 -5.23 21.45
CA LYS A 224 6.20 -4.28 22.41
C LYS A 224 6.62 -2.83 22.21
N VAL A 225 7.76 -2.55 21.57
CA VAL A 225 8.19 -1.16 21.37
C VAL A 225 7.56 -0.62 20.09
N LYS A 226 6.29 -0.20 20.19
CA LYS A 226 5.59 0.59 19.16
C LYS A 226 6.37 1.85 18.74
N GLU A 227 7.34 2.30 19.54
CA GLU A 227 8.14 3.50 19.31
C GLU A 227 9.23 3.35 18.23
N PHE A 228 9.65 2.12 17.87
CA PHE A 228 10.58 1.91 16.74
C PHE A 228 9.87 1.84 15.39
N LEU A 229 8.54 1.67 15.38
CA LEU A 229 7.72 2.01 14.23
C LEU A 229 7.52 3.53 14.23
N THR A 230 8.58 4.31 13.99
CA THR A 230 8.31 5.62 13.43
C THR A 230 8.04 5.37 11.96
N PRO A 231 6.80 5.56 11.47
CA PRO A 231 6.55 5.81 10.06
C PRO A 231 7.15 7.18 9.71
N ALA A 232 8.46 7.30 9.88
CA ALA A 232 9.23 8.48 9.56
C ALA A 232 9.64 8.34 8.09
N PHE A 233 9.10 9.24 7.28
CA PHE A 233 9.60 9.53 5.96
C PHE A 233 10.00 11.02 5.94
N PRO A 234 10.80 11.47 4.95
CA PRO A 234 11.26 12.85 4.95
C PRO A 234 10.08 13.84 4.85
N ALA A 235 9.91 14.71 5.86
CA ALA A 235 8.76 15.62 5.94
C ALA A 235 8.69 16.60 4.76
N ASN A 236 9.85 16.98 4.22
CA ASN A 236 10.00 17.91 3.12
C ASN A 236 9.48 17.39 1.77
N ILE A 237 9.16 16.09 1.64
CA ILE A 237 8.53 15.52 0.44
C ILE A 237 7.07 15.15 0.65
N LYS A 238 6.51 15.35 1.86
CA LYS A 238 5.13 14.98 2.19
C LYS A 238 4.11 15.60 1.22
N GLU A 239 4.10 16.93 1.12
CA GLU A 239 3.15 17.66 0.27
C GLU A 239 3.25 17.20 -1.19
N LYS A 240 4.48 16.97 -1.66
CA LYS A 240 4.73 16.47 -3.02
C LYS A 240 4.14 15.08 -3.25
N ILE A 241 4.17 14.20 -2.24
CA ILE A 241 3.58 12.87 -2.35
C ILE A 241 2.05 12.95 -2.31
N GLU A 242 1.50 13.84 -1.48
CA GLU A 242 0.05 14.04 -1.34
C GLU A 242 -0.61 14.54 -2.63
N GLU A 243 0.15 15.15 -3.56
CA GLU A 243 -0.34 15.48 -4.91
C GLU A 243 -0.77 14.25 -5.73
N PHE A 244 -0.28 13.05 -5.43
CA PHE A 244 -0.55 11.85 -6.24
C PHE A 244 -0.79 10.56 -5.46
N HIS A 245 -0.59 10.56 -4.13
CA HIS A 245 -0.77 9.38 -3.28
C HIS A 245 -1.46 9.74 -1.97
N THR A 246 -2.42 8.93 -1.53
CA THR A 246 -3.22 9.20 -0.31
C THR A 246 -2.53 8.79 0.99
N ASP A 247 -1.43 8.04 0.89
CA ASP A 247 -0.64 7.56 2.02
C ASP A 247 0.86 7.79 1.74
N PRO A 248 1.43 8.93 2.18
CA PRO A 248 2.82 9.25 1.91
C PRO A 248 3.83 8.23 2.46
N TYR A 249 3.55 7.65 3.63
CA TYR A 249 4.41 6.65 4.25
C TYR A 249 4.44 5.36 3.42
N LEU A 250 3.28 4.88 2.97
CA LEU A 250 3.20 3.68 2.13
C LEU A 250 3.96 3.89 0.81
N TRP A 251 3.85 5.07 0.20
CA TRP A 251 4.62 5.40 -1.00
C TRP A 251 6.12 5.39 -0.73
N TRP A 252 6.57 5.99 0.38
CA TRP A 252 7.97 6.02 0.78
C TRP A 252 8.55 4.62 0.97
N MET A 253 7.86 3.76 1.73
CA MET A 253 8.26 2.35 1.90
C MET A 253 8.31 1.61 0.56
N GLY A 254 7.38 1.91 -0.35
CA GLY A 254 7.41 1.42 -1.72
C GLY A 254 8.70 1.77 -2.47
N GLN A 255 9.28 2.95 -2.25
CA GLN A 255 10.55 3.34 -2.87
C GLN A 255 11.74 2.56 -2.32
N LEU A 256 11.77 2.31 -1.00
CA LEU A 256 12.81 1.51 -0.36
C LEU A 256 12.76 0.06 -0.86
N ILE A 257 11.56 -0.54 -0.86
CA ILE A 257 11.33 -1.89 -1.37
C ILE A 257 11.67 -1.98 -2.86
N LYS A 258 11.33 -0.98 -3.67
CA LYS A 258 11.71 -0.91 -5.09
C LYS A 258 13.23 -0.96 -5.27
N TYR A 259 13.99 -0.25 -4.43
CA TYR A 259 15.46 -0.27 -4.50
C TYR A 259 16.04 -1.63 -4.05
N ILE A 260 15.44 -2.25 -3.03
CA ILE A 260 15.87 -3.56 -2.50
C ILE A 260 15.58 -4.67 -3.53
N LEU A 261 14.38 -4.71 -4.11
CA LEU A 261 13.92 -5.77 -5.02
C LEU A 261 14.43 -5.63 -6.46
N ARG A 262 15.57 -4.98 -6.66
CA ARG A 262 16.28 -5.01 -7.95
C ARG A 262 16.79 -6.43 -8.18
N LEU A 263 16.04 -7.25 -8.91
CA LEU A 263 16.44 -8.64 -9.17
C LEU A 263 17.70 -8.68 -10.04
N LYS A 264 18.56 -9.69 -9.81
CA LYS A 264 19.71 -9.93 -10.69
C LYS A 264 19.23 -10.28 -12.11
N PRO A 265 19.98 -9.90 -13.16
CA PRO A 265 19.62 -10.22 -14.55
C PRO A 265 19.38 -11.71 -14.80
N ILE A 266 20.17 -12.60 -14.16
CA ILE A 266 20.00 -14.05 -14.29
C ILE A 266 18.66 -14.53 -13.73
N ILE A 267 18.14 -13.90 -12.68
CA ILE A 267 16.84 -14.21 -12.10
C ILE A 267 15.72 -13.70 -13.02
N TRP A 268 15.84 -12.47 -13.52
CA TRP A 268 14.92 -11.92 -14.51
C TRP A 268 14.73 -12.84 -15.72
N ASN A 269 15.83 -13.35 -16.29
CA ASN A 269 15.80 -14.27 -17.42
C ASN A 269 15.12 -15.61 -17.09
N LYS A 270 15.23 -16.08 -15.84
CA LYS A 270 14.59 -17.32 -15.38
C LYS A 270 13.10 -17.15 -15.12
N LEU A 271 12.66 -15.99 -14.64
CA LEU A 271 11.28 -15.75 -14.24
C LEU A 271 10.28 -15.80 -15.39
N LYS A 272 10.71 -15.54 -16.64
CA LYS A 272 9.85 -15.51 -17.84
C LYS A 272 8.50 -14.83 -17.55
N PRO A 273 8.50 -13.54 -17.20
CA PRO A 273 7.33 -12.86 -16.65
C PRO A 273 6.11 -13.06 -17.56
N ILE A 274 5.04 -13.59 -16.99
CA ILE A 274 3.77 -13.80 -17.68
C ILE A 274 3.08 -12.45 -17.78
N HIS A 275 2.67 -12.07 -18.99
CA HIS A 275 1.85 -10.89 -19.18
C HIS A 275 0.40 -11.23 -18.83
N PHE A 276 -0.12 -10.61 -17.76
CA PHE A 276 -1.52 -10.73 -17.38
C PHE A 276 -2.32 -9.60 -18.03
N ALA A 277 -3.43 -9.97 -18.69
CA ALA A 277 -4.35 -8.99 -19.26
C ALA A 277 -5.26 -8.41 -18.18
N SER A 278 -5.46 -7.09 -18.22
CA SER A 278 -6.47 -6.41 -17.40
C SER A 278 -7.87 -6.54 -18.03
N PRO A 279 -8.95 -6.59 -17.21
CA PRO A 279 -8.97 -6.53 -15.75
C PRO A 279 -8.63 -7.89 -15.09
N ILE A 280 -7.82 -7.84 -14.03
CA ILE A 280 -7.41 -9.01 -13.23
C ILE A 280 -7.41 -8.67 -11.74
N VAL A 281 -7.78 -9.63 -10.90
CA VAL A 281 -7.70 -9.51 -9.44
C VAL A 281 -6.65 -10.46 -8.89
N GLY A 282 -5.68 -9.94 -8.14
CA GLY A 282 -4.71 -10.74 -7.39
C GLY A 282 -5.27 -11.15 -6.02
N ILE A 283 -5.19 -12.43 -5.69
CA ILE A 283 -5.59 -12.98 -4.39
C ILE A 283 -4.38 -13.70 -3.79
N HIS A 284 -4.01 -13.34 -2.58
CA HIS A 284 -3.01 -14.06 -1.80
C HIS A 284 -3.67 -14.73 -0.60
N VAL A 285 -3.67 -16.06 -0.58
CA VAL A 285 -4.21 -16.87 0.52
C VAL A 285 -3.05 -17.55 1.25
N ARG A 286 -2.71 -17.04 2.42
CA ARG A 286 -1.74 -17.69 3.31
C ARG A 286 -2.46 -18.70 4.20
N ARG A 287 -2.06 -19.97 4.12
CA ARG A 287 -2.48 -21.07 4.98
C ARG A 287 -1.24 -21.70 5.59
N THR A 288 -1.06 -21.59 6.88
CA THR A 288 -0.01 -22.34 7.60
C THR A 288 -0.54 -22.72 8.98
N GLU A 289 0.06 -23.75 9.58
CA GLU A 289 -0.04 -24.05 11.02
C GLU A 289 0.49 -22.88 11.91
N GLU A 290 0.97 -21.78 11.31
CA GLU A 290 1.20 -20.47 11.94
C GLU A 290 -0.11 -19.71 12.26
N ILE A 291 -1.26 -20.41 12.30
CA ILE A 291 -2.47 -19.91 13.00
C ILE A 291 -2.18 -19.73 14.51
N MET A 292 -1.06 -20.27 15.01
CA MET A 292 -0.72 -20.19 16.43
C MET A 292 -0.42 -18.79 16.97
N ASP A 293 -0.17 -17.74 16.16
CA ASP A 293 0.12 -16.41 16.77
C ASP A 293 -0.15 -15.14 15.93
N GLY A 294 -1.06 -15.14 14.92
CA GLY A 294 -1.38 -13.83 14.33
C GLY A 294 -2.34 -13.70 13.14
N ALA A 295 -2.74 -14.78 12.46
CA ALA A 295 -3.61 -14.68 11.29
C ALA A 295 -4.85 -15.59 11.39
N LYS A 296 -6.03 -15.01 11.11
CA LYS A 296 -7.29 -15.76 11.01
C LYS A 296 -7.38 -16.46 9.66
N SER A 297 -7.90 -17.69 9.67
CA SER A 297 -8.17 -18.48 8.46
C SER A 297 -9.55 -18.12 7.90
N TYR A 298 -9.62 -17.61 6.67
CA TYR A 298 -10.88 -17.21 6.03
C TYR A 298 -11.31 -18.18 4.92
N PRO A 299 -12.60 -18.50 4.71
CA PRO A 299 -13.03 -19.37 3.63
C PRO A 299 -12.84 -18.72 2.24
N VAL A 300 -12.75 -19.53 1.18
CA VAL A 300 -12.60 -19.06 -0.22
C VAL A 300 -13.68 -18.05 -0.60
N GLY A 301 -14.92 -18.28 -0.16
CA GLY A 301 -16.04 -17.39 -0.45
C GLY A 301 -15.87 -15.96 0.07
N GLU A 302 -15.14 -15.77 1.18
CA GLU A 302 -14.87 -14.43 1.70
C GLU A 302 -13.99 -13.62 0.73
N TYR A 303 -12.98 -14.26 0.14
CA TYR A 303 -12.15 -13.61 -0.89
C TYR A 303 -12.94 -13.33 -2.17
N MET A 304 -13.73 -14.32 -2.63
CA MET A 304 -14.49 -14.22 -3.87
C MET A 304 -15.57 -13.14 -3.84
N LYS A 305 -16.13 -12.83 -2.66
CA LYS A 305 -17.05 -11.70 -2.48
C LYS A 305 -16.47 -10.39 -3.01
N TYR A 306 -15.20 -10.08 -2.68
CA TYR A 306 -14.57 -8.83 -3.11
C TYR A 306 -14.19 -8.86 -4.60
N VAL A 307 -13.87 -10.04 -5.14
CA VAL A 307 -13.61 -10.26 -6.58
C VAL A 307 -14.88 -9.99 -7.38
N GLU A 308 -16.00 -10.53 -6.95
CA GLU A 308 -17.30 -10.34 -7.58
C GLU A 308 -17.70 -8.86 -7.57
N LEU A 309 -17.56 -8.18 -6.43
CA LEU A 309 -17.83 -6.73 -6.32
C LEU A 309 -16.92 -5.90 -7.24
N TYR A 310 -15.64 -6.26 -7.36
CA TYR A 310 -14.71 -5.60 -8.26
C TYR A 310 -15.15 -5.73 -9.72
N PHE A 311 -15.45 -6.94 -10.18
CA PHE A 311 -15.89 -7.15 -11.56
C PHE A 311 -17.27 -6.54 -11.82
N ARG A 312 -18.22 -6.65 -10.88
CA ARG A 312 -19.54 -6.02 -10.96
C ARG A 312 -19.42 -4.50 -11.16
N LYS A 313 -18.57 -3.82 -10.38
CA LYS A 313 -18.27 -2.38 -10.55
C LYS A 313 -17.77 -2.04 -11.95
N ILE A 314 -16.92 -2.89 -12.50
CA ILE A 314 -16.34 -2.68 -13.84
C ILE A 314 -17.43 -2.87 -14.90
N GLU A 315 -18.25 -3.92 -14.77
CA GLU A 315 -19.36 -4.28 -15.66
C GLU A 315 -20.42 -3.19 -15.79
N LEU A 316 -20.57 -2.31 -14.78
CA LEU A 316 -21.49 -1.16 -14.83
C LEU A 316 -21.23 -0.17 -15.97
N THR A 317 -20.02 -0.15 -16.55
CA THR A 317 -19.72 0.77 -17.67
C THR A 317 -19.00 0.13 -18.84
N GLN A 318 -18.57 -1.12 -18.73
CA GLN A 318 -17.88 -1.82 -19.81
C GLN A 318 -18.18 -3.30 -19.76
N ARG A 319 -18.28 -3.94 -20.92
CA ARG A 319 -18.44 -5.40 -20.98
C ARG A 319 -17.10 -6.08 -20.72
N ILE A 320 -17.11 -7.12 -19.89
CA ILE A 320 -15.94 -7.94 -19.59
C ILE A 320 -16.18 -9.31 -20.21
N SER A 321 -15.30 -9.75 -21.11
CA SER A 321 -15.38 -11.07 -21.73
C SER A 321 -14.96 -12.20 -20.79
N GLN A 322 -13.99 -11.93 -19.91
CA GLN A 322 -13.46 -12.91 -18.97
C GLN A 322 -13.04 -12.25 -17.65
N LYS A 323 -13.49 -12.84 -16.54
CA LYS A 323 -13.09 -12.44 -15.17
C LYS A 323 -11.86 -13.25 -14.76
N THR A 324 -10.71 -12.59 -14.70
CA THR A 324 -9.42 -13.27 -14.42
C THR A 324 -8.98 -13.06 -12.97
N VAL A 325 -8.51 -14.12 -12.33
CA VAL A 325 -7.93 -14.09 -10.98
C VAL A 325 -6.53 -14.67 -11.01
N TYR A 326 -5.57 -13.96 -10.42
CA TYR A 326 -4.24 -14.49 -10.10
C TYR A 326 -4.21 -14.94 -8.64
N LEU A 327 -4.09 -16.24 -8.40
CA LEU A 327 -4.08 -16.82 -7.05
C LEU A 327 -2.65 -17.21 -6.63
N ALA A 328 -2.19 -16.63 -5.54
CA ALA A 328 -1.01 -17.06 -4.81
C ALA A 328 -1.44 -17.73 -3.50
N SER A 329 -1.03 -18.97 -3.27
CA SER A 329 -1.31 -19.71 -2.03
C SER A 329 -0.17 -20.67 -1.75
N ASN A 330 0.15 -20.85 -0.47
CA ASN A 330 1.07 -21.88 0.00
C ASN A 330 0.37 -23.21 0.33
N ASP A 331 -0.96 -23.29 0.18
CA ASP A 331 -1.76 -24.52 0.29
C ASP A 331 -2.42 -24.84 -1.06
N TRP A 332 -2.08 -26.02 -1.60
CA TRP A 332 -2.57 -26.50 -2.89
C TRP A 332 -4.05 -26.86 -2.86
N LYS A 333 -4.60 -27.28 -1.70
CA LYS A 333 -6.03 -27.61 -1.55
C LYS A 333 -6.90 -26.37 -1.71
N VAL A 334 -6.39 -25.20 -1.33
CA VAL A 334 -7.06 -23.91 -1.60
C VAL A 334 -7.14 -23.66 -3.10
N ILE A 335 -6.07 -23.94 -3.86
CA ILE A 335 -6.04 -23.72 -5.30
C ILE A 335 -7.13 -24.55 -6.00
N GLU A 336 -7.30 -25.82 -5.62
CA GLU A 336 -8.39 -26.65 -6.16
C GLU A 336 -9.77 -26.08 -5.84
N LYS A 337 -10.01 -25.63 -4.61
CA LYS A 337 -11.28 -25.02 -4.20
C LYS A 337 -11.60 -23.73 -4.97
N PHE A 338 -10.59 -22.94 -5.31
CA PHE A 338 -10.79 -21.75 -6.17
C PHE A 338 -11.08 -22.13 -7.62
N ARG A 339 -10.59 -23.27 -8.12
CA ARG A 339 -10.86 -23.75 -9.48
C ARG A 339 -12.22 -24.43 -9.63
N SER A 340 -12.74 -25.02 -8.55
CA SER A 340 -14.04 -25.72 -8.56
C SER A 340 -15.24 -24.79 -8.40
N ARG A 341 -15.01 -23.49 -8.22
CA ARG A 341 -16.02 -22.42 -8.22
C ARG A 341 -15.91 -21.65 -9.53
#